data_AF-A0A222WH94-F1
#
_entry.id   AF-A0A222WH94-F1
#
_cell.length_a   1.000
_cell.length_b   1.000
_cell.length_c   1.000
_cell.angle_alpha   90.00
_cell.angle_beta   90.00
_cell.angle_gamma   90.00
#
_symmetry.space_group_name_H-M   'P 1'
#
loop_
_entity.id
_entity.type
_entity.pdbx_description
1 polymer ?
#
loop_
_entity_poly.entity_id
_entity_poly.type
_entity_poly.pdbx_seq_one_letter_code
_entity_poly.pdbx_strand_id
1 'polypeptide(L)'
;MKKFFVENPQSIREFQFIKYMATLIHFNSMNYGKKIRRNYERFPTILDQAVSSEEPDQTLLDLVPCRYQVEQILDFEPLEDQITNSKLFAGFEMLTSQEKVILNYSYVKEMSDTTISTMLGFSQQYVSKARKNALRKLRLYLEQKQ
;
A
#
# COMPACT_ATOMS: atom_id res chain seq x y z
N MET A 1 47.50 47.83 17.99
CA MET A 1 47.75 46.38 17.88
C MET A 1 47.25 45.84 16.53
N LYS A 2 47.89 46.19 15.40
CA LYS A 2 47.37 45.85 14.05
C LYS A 2 48.43 45.29 13.09
N LYS A 3 49.58 44.82 13.60
CA LYS A 3 50.76 44.48 12.77
C LYS A 3 51.33 43.06 12.95
N PHE A 4 50.64 42.12 13.59
CA PHE A 4 51.19 40.77 13.84
C PHE A 4 50.58 39.63 13.01
N PHE A 5 49.67 39.89 12.05
CA PHE A 5 48.96 38.82 11.34
C PHE A 5 49.46 38.54 9.91
N VAL A 6 50.64 39.03 9.51
CA VAL A 6 51.08 38.99 8.10
C VAL A 6 52.07 37.85 7.77
N GLU A 7 52.50 37.01 8.71
CA GLU A 7 53.70 36.19 8.46
C GLU A 7 53.48 34.69 8.14
N ASN A 8 52.27 34.21 7.82
CA ASN A 8 52.13 32.83 7.36
C ASN A 8 51.00 32.60 6.33
N PRO A 9 51.28 32.27 5.06
CA PRO A 9 50.26 32.10 4.03
C PRO A 9 49.29 30.93 4.29
N GLN A 10 49.65 29.99 5.17
CA GLN A 10 48.77 28.90 5.62
C GLN A 10 47.60 29.43 6.48
N SER A 11 47.84 30.38 7.40
CA SER A 11 46.82 30.89 8.33
C SER A 11 45.76 31.76 7.64
N ILE A 12 46.14 32.46 6.56
CA ILE A 12 45.20 33.24 5.75
C ILE A 12 44.20 32.31 5.05
N ARG A 13 44.66 31.15 4.54
CA ARG A 13 43.79 30.16 3.90
C ARG A 13 42.84 29.51 4.89
N GLU A 14 43.31 29.19 6.10
CA GLU A 14 42.47 28.66 7.17
C GLU A 14 41.37 29.66 7.55
N PHE A 15 41.70 30.95 7.69
CA PHE A 15 40.70 31.99 7.96
C PHE A 15 39.67 32.13 6.84
N GLN A 16 40.11 32.10 5.58
CA GLN A 16 39.21 32.12 4.43
C GLN A 16 38.31 30.88 4.37
N PHE A 17 38.86 29.71 4.70
CA PHE A 17 38.11 28.46 4.77
C PHE A 17 37.06 28.49 5.88
N ILE A 18 37.41 28.94 7.08
CA ILE A 18 36.45 29.09 8.19
C ILE A 18 35.34 30.07 7.81
N LYS A 19 35.69 31.22 7.21
CA LYS A 19 34.70 32.20 6.72
C LYS A 19 33.78 31.58 5.67
N TYR A 20 34.33 30.84 4.72
CA TYR A 20 33.57 30.16 3.69
C TYR A 20 32.61 29.12 4.30
N MET A 21 33.10 28.28 5.22
CA MET A 21 32.29 27.26 5.89
C MET A 21 31.18 27.88 6.73
N ALA A 22 31.46 28.96 7.48
CA ALA A 22 30.44 29.68 8.23
C ALA A 22 29.34 30.24 7.32
N THR A 23 29.74 30.80 6.17
CA THR A 23 28.82 31.34 5.17
C THR A 23 27.99 30.23 4.52
N LEU A 24 28.63 29.12 4.19
CA LEU A 24 27.98 27.95 3.60
C LEU A 24 26.94 27.34 4.56
N ILE A 25 27.31 27.15 5.83
CA ILE A 25 26.41 26.65 6.86
C ILE A 25 25.21 27.60 6.99
N HIS A 26 25.45 28.91 7.11
CA HIS A 26 24.38 29.91 7.24
C HIS A 26 23.36 29.83 6.09
N PHE A 27 23.84 29.83 4.84
CA PHE A 27 22.94 29.75 3.69
C PHE A 27 22.27 28.39 3.55
N ASN A 28 22.97 27.29 3.86
CA ASN A 28 22.39 25.95 3.81
C ASN A 28 21.28 25.77 4.86
N SER A 29 21.52 26.20 6.10
CA SER A 29 20.52 26.19 7.18
C SER A 29 19.28 27.02 6.81
N MET A 30 19.46 28.21 6.22
CA MET A 30 18.33 29.02 5.76
C MET A 30 17.55 28.32 4.64
N ASN A 31 18.23 27.73 3.66
CA ASN A 31 17.60 27.02 2.55
C ASN A 31 16.86 25.77 3.03
N TYR A 32 17.42 25.05 4.00
CA TYR A 32 16.78 23.91 4.64
C TYR A 32 15.49 24.33 5.37
N GLY A 33 15.53 25.41 6.15
CA GLY A 33 14.33 25.97 6.79
C GLY A 33 13.25 26.35 5.78
N LYS A 34 13.62 27.00 4.66
CA LYS A 34 12.69 27.32 3.57
C LYS A 34 12.08 26.07 2.93
N LYS A 35 12.87 25.00 2.75
CA LYS A 35 12.39 23.72 2.20
C LYS A 35 11.36 23.08 3.13
N ILE A 36 11.64 23.04 4.43
CA ILE A 36 10.73 22.51 5.44
C ILE A 36 9.42 23.31 5.46
N ARG A 37 9.50 24.64 5.53
CA ARG A 37 8.31 25.50 5.57
C ARG A 37 7.42 25.32 4.34
N ARG A 38 8.02 25.28 3.14
CA ARG A 38 7.29 25.00 1.89
C ARG A 38 6.62 23.63 1.92
N ASN A 39 7.23 22.63 2.54
CA ASN A 39 6.63 21.30 2.68
C ASN A 39 5.40 21.35 3.60
N TYR A 40 5.50 21.99 4.75
CA TYR A 40 4.37 22.15 5.68
C TYR A 40 3.23 23.00 5.10
N GLU A 41 3.55 24.03 4.30
CA GLU A 41 2.53 24.84 3.61
C GLU A 41 1.79 24.05 2.52
N ARG A 42 2.49 23.16 1.81
CA ARG A 42 1.88 22.33 0.75
C ARG A 42 1.13 21.12 1.30
N PHE A 43 1.63 20.53 2.37
CA PHE A 43 1.12 19.30 2.97
C PHE A 43 0.87 19.53 4.47
N PRO A 44 -0.17 20.31 4.81
CA PRO A 44 -0.51 20.55 6.20
C PRO A 44 -0.96 19.24 6.85
N THR A 45 -0.34 18.88 7.96
CA THR A 45 -0.66 17.66 8.72
C THR A 45 -1.85 17.92 9.65
N ILE A 46 -3.00 18.25 9.05
CA ILE A 46 -4.19 18.73 9.75
C ILE A 46 -5.31 17.69 9.83
N LEU A 47 -5.11 16.49 9.30
CA LEU A 47 -6.16 15.47 9.25
C LEU A 47 -6.69 15.09 10.64
N ASP A 48 -5.83 15.12 11.67
CA ASP A 48 -6.20 14.84 13.06
C ASP A 48 -6.80 16.05 13.80
N GLN A 49 -6.95 17.20 13.12
CA GLN A 49 -7.54 18.39 13.73
C GLN A 49 -9.06 18.29 13.78
N ALA A 50 -9.65 18.78 14.87
CA ALA A 50 -11.10 18.89 15.01
C ALA A 50 -11.68 19.83 13.95
N VAL A 51 -12.86 19.47 13.42
CA VAL A 51 -13.55 20.23 12.37
C VAL A 51 -14.07 21.57 12.89
N SER A 52 -14.51 21.60 14.15
CA SER A 52 -15.02 22.79 14.83
C SER A 52 -14.65 22.76 16.30
N SER A 53 -14.60 23.95 16.94
CA SER A 53 -14.44 24.07 18.39
C SER A 53 -15.65 23.54 19.17
N GLU A 54 -16.79 23.41 18.52
CA GLU A 54 -18.05 22.92 19.12
C GLU A 54 -18.16 21.39 19.07
N GLU A 55 -17.47 20.73 18.14
CA GLU A 55 -17.47 19.28 17.96
C GLU A 55 -16.03 18.73 17.97
N PRO A 56 -15.40 18.62 19.15
CA PRO A 56 -14.01 18.16 19.25
C PRO A 56 -13.81 16.69 18.86
N ASP A 57 -14.89 15.90 18.82
CA ASP A 57 -14.85 14.46 18.55
C ASP A 57 -14.79 14.13 17.06
N GLN A 58 -15.14 15.06 16.17
CA GLN A 58 -15.05 14.87 14.72
C GLN A 58 -13.77 15.50 14.18
N THR A 59 -12.95 14.69 13.51
CA THR A 59 -11.71 15.12 12.87
C THR A 59 -11.89 15.36 11.37
N LEU A 60 -10.99 16.13 10.76
CA LEU A 60 -10.97 16.32 9.30
C LEU A 60 -10.82 14.99 8.54
N LEU A 61 -10.23 13.96 9.16
CA LEU A 61 -10.13 12.62 8.61
C LEU A 61 -11.51 11.97 8.42
N ASP A 62 -12.43 12.17 9.35
CA ASP A 62 -13.76 11.54 9.33
C ASP A 62 -14.65 12.07 8.18
N LEU A 63 -14.33 13.26 7.68
CA LEU A 63 -15.00 13.88 6.54
C LEU A 63 -14.51 13.35 5.18
N VAL A 64 -13.42 12.58 5.15
CA VAL A 64 -12.87 12.04 3.90
C VAL A 64 -13.80 10.93 3.40
N PRO A 65 -14.50 11.11 2.27
CA PRO A 65 -15.41 10.08 1.78
C PRO A 65 -14.62 8.86 1.36
N CYS A 66 -14.92 7.71 1.96
CA CYS A 66 -14.38 6.44 1.50
C CYS A 66 -14.99 6.12 0.13
N ARG A 67 -14.16 6.06 -0.93
CA ARG A 67 -14.63 5.72 -2.28
C ARG A 67 -15.20 4.31 -2.39
N TYR A 68 -14.91 3.45 -1.42
CA TYR A 68 -15.37 2.08 -1.34
C TYR A 68 -16.20 1.94 -0.07
N GLN A 69 -17.47 1.55 -0.22
CA GLN A 69 -18.29 1.16 0.92
C GLN A 69 -17.67 -0.10 1.52
N VAL A 70 -17.08 0.04 2.71
CA VAL A 70 -16.39 -1.06 3.40
C VAL A 70 -17.38 -2.16 3.76
N GLU A 71 -18.67 -1.84 3.89
CA GLU A 71 -19.71 -2.85 4.13
C GLU A 71 -19.79 -3.90 3.01
N GLN A 72 -19.50 -3.55 1.75
CA GLN A 72 -19.48 -4.52 0.64
C GLN A 72 -18.24 -5.43 0.65
N ILE A 73 -17.18 -5.06 1.38
CA ILE A 73 -15.92 -5.80 1.40
C ILE A 73 -15.95 -6.90 2.47
N LEU A 74 -16.79 -6.75 3.51
CA LEU A 74 -16.82 -7.68 4.64
C LEU A 74 -17.71 -8.91 4.37
N ASP A 75 -18.78 -8.74 3.59
CA ASP A 75 -19.65 -9.82 3.16
C ASP A 75 -19.22 -10.30 1.77
N PHE A 76 -18.10 -11.03 1.75
CA PHE A 76 -17.67 -11.74 0.56
C PHE A 76 -18.74 -12.76 0.12
N GLU A 77 -19.54 -12.39 -0.87
CA GLU A 77 -20.46 -13.29 -1.56
C GLU A 77 -19.70 -14.51 -2.10
N PRO A 78 -20.32 -15.71 -2.09
CA PRO A 78 -19.70 -16.88 -2.67
C PRO A 78 -19.42 -16.62 -4.16
N LEU A 79 -18.33 -17.22 -4.66
CA LEU A 79 -17.86 -17.05 -6.03
C LEU A 79 -18.95 -17.40 -7.07
N GLU A 80 -19.91 -18.25 -6.71
CA GLU A 80 -21.07 -18.62 -7.54
C GLU A 80 -21.90 -17.39 -7.95
N ASP A 81 -22.13 -16.46 -7.02
CA ASP A 81 -22.97 -15.27 -7.22
C ASP A 81 -22.22 -14.16 -7.97
N GLN A 82 -20.89 -14.19 -7.93
CA GLN A 82 -20.02 -13.23 -8.64
C GLN A 82 -19.78 -13.60 -10.12
N ILE A 83 -20.14 -14.81 -10.55
CA ILE A 83 -19.91 -15.25 -11.94
C ILE A 83 -21.01 -14.72 -12.87
N THR A 84 -20.71 -13.66 -13.62
CA THR A 84 -21.65 -13.09 -14.60
C THR A 84 -21.73 -13.89 -15.91
N ASN A 85 -20.69 -14.67 -16.25
CA ASN A 85 -20.63 -15.39 -17.52
C ASN A 85 -21.34 -16.75 -17.42
N SER A 86 -22.45 -16.91 -18.13
CA SER A 86 -23.25 -18.15 -18.15
C SER A 86 -22.45 -19.40 -18.54
N LYS A 87 -21.47 -19.32 -19.46
CA LYS A 87 -20.63 -20.47 -19.82
C LYS A 87 -19.70 -20.86 -18.67
N LEU A 88 -19.14 -19.86 -17.99
CA LEU A 88 -18.28 -20.07 -16.83
C LEU A 88 -19.06 -20.63 -15.66
N PHE A 89 -20.28 -20.15 -15.44
CA PHE A 89 -21.18 -20.65 -14.39
C PHE A 89 -21.54 -22.13 -14.60
N ALA A 90 -21.88 -22.52 -15.83
CA ALA A 90 -22.13 -23.92 -16.16
C ALA A 90 -20.89 -24.82 -15.93
N GLY A 91 -19.70 -24.29 -16.22
CA GLY A 91 -18.44 -24.97 -15.89
C GLY A 91 -18.21 -25.06 -14.39
N PHE A 92 -18.57 -23.99 -13.65
CA PHE A 92 -18.46 -23.91 -12.19
C PHE A 92 -19.32 -24.93 -11.47
N GLU A 93 -20.56 -25.11 -11.94
CA GLU A 93 -21.50 -26.11 -11.43
C GLU A 93 -21.00 -27.55 -11.57
N MET A 94 -20.13 -27.84 -12.54
CA MET A 94 -19.57 -29.18 -12.74
C MET A 94 -18.32 -29.48 -11.89
N LEU A 95 -17.81 -28.53 -11.11
CA LEU A 95 -16.71 -28.79 -10.19
C LEU A 95 -17.16 -29.57 -8.95
N THR A 96 -16.22 -30.27 -8.33
CA THR A 96 -16.49 -30.92 -7.05
C THR A 96 -16.64 -29.88 -5.94
N SER A 97 -17.38 -30.23 -4.88
CA SER A 97 -17.54 -29.36 -3.71
C SER A 97 -16.20 -28.91 -3.12
N GLN A 98 -15.20 -29.80 -3.09
CA GLN A 98 -13.84 -29.47 -2.64
C GLN A 98 -13.14 -28.45 -3.54
N GLU A 99 -13.26 -28.59 -4.86
CA GLU A 99 -12.68 -27.65 -5.83
C GLU A 99 -13.33 -26.27 -5.71
N LYS A 100 -14.67 -26.21 -5.58
CA LYS A 100 -15.44 -24.97 -5.36
C LYS A 100 -14.99 -24.25 -4.09
N VAL A 101 -14.85 -24.98 -2.98
CA VAL A 101 -14.39 -24.44 -1.69
C VAL A 101 -12.97 -23.86 -1.79
N ILE A 102 -12.04 -24.58 -2.43
CA ILE A 102 -10.67 -24.09 -2.63
C ILE A 102 -10.63 -22.83 -3.50
N LEU A 103 -11.46 -22.75 -4.55
CA LEU A 103 -11.56 -21.55 -5.39
C LEU A 103 -12.13 -20.36 -4.60
N ASN A 104 -13.18 -20.56 -3.81
CA ASN A 104 -13.73 -19.54 -2.91
C ASN A 104 -12.65 -18.98 -1.98
N TYR A 105 -11.92 -19.84 -1.25
CA TYR A 105 -10.86 -19.36 -0.37
C TYR A 105 -9.71 -18.65 -1.10
N SER A 106 -9.33 -19.15 -2.27
CA SER A 106 -8.18 -18.59 -3.02
C SER A 106 -8.50 -17.26 -3.71
N TYR A 107 -9.72 -17.07 -4.23
CA TYR A 107 -10.07 -15.93 -5.07
C TYR A 107 -10.98 -14.92 -4.40
N VAL A 108 -11.90 -15.38 -3.55
CA VAL A 108 -12.79 -14.48 -2.81
C VAL A 108 -12.07 -13.96 -1.56
N LYS A 109 -11.39 -14.84 -0.83
CA LYS A 109 -10.69 -14.48 0.42
C LYS A 109 -9.18 -14.26 0.27
N GLU A 110 -8.67 -14.28 -0.96
CA GLU A 110 -7.24 -14.10 -1.31
C GLU A 110 -6.24 -14.93 -0.46
N MET A 111 -6.65 -16.11 0.00
CA MET A 111 -5.82 -16.94 0.85
C MET A 111 -4.75 -17.70 0.06
N SER A 112 -3.58 -17.87 0.67
CA SER A 112 -2.49 -18.68 0.13
C SER A 112 -2.76 -20.20 0.25
N ASP A 113 -2.14 -21.01 -0.62
CA ASP A 113 -2.30 -22.48 -0.59
C ASP A 113 -1.90 -23.08 0.75
N THR A 114 -0.89 -22.51 1.43
CA THR A 114 -0.44 -22.95 2.74
C THR A 114 -1.52 -22.72 3.79
N THR A 115 -2.10 -21.51 3.84
CA THR A 115 -3.21 -21.18 4.76
C THR A 115 -4.47 -21.99 4.49
N ILE A 116 -4.77 -22.28 3.23
CA ILE A 116 -5.92 -23.13 2.86
C ILE A 116 -5.66 -24.58 3.29
N SER A 117 -4.43 -25.06 3.13
CA SER A 117 -4.05 -26.43 3.49
C SER A 117 -4.15 -26.67 4.99
N THR A 118 -3.71 -25.72 5.81
CA THR A 118 -3.83 -25.80 7.28
C THR A 118 -5.28 -25.72 7.72
N MET A 119 -6.10 -24.90 7.07
CA MET A 119 -7.53 -24.76 7.39
C MET A 119 -8.34 -26.02 7.07
N LEU A 120 -8.08 -26.64 5.90
CA LEU A 120 -8.84 -27.79 5.42
C LEU A 120 -8.25 -29.15 5.86
N GLY A 121 -7.08 -29.16 6.49
CA GLY A 121 -6.39 -30.39 6.90
C GLY A 121 -5.80 -31.20 5.76
N PHE A 122 -5.54 -30.57 4.60
CA PHE A 122 -4.92 -31.20 3.44
C PHE A 122 -3.44 -30.81 3.30
N SER A 123 -2.70 -31.50 2.43
CA SER A 123 -1.35 -31.04 2.08
C SER A 123 -1.40 -29.84 1.14
N GLN A 124 -0.43 -28.93 1.25
CA GLN A 124 -0.29 -27.79 0.34
C GLN A 124 -0.24 -28.24 -1.14
N GLN A 125 0.43 -29.35 -1.42
CA GLN A 125 0.53 -29.91 -2.78
C GLN A 125 -0.85 -30.34 -3.31
N TYR A 126 -1.69 -30.93 -2.44
CA TYR A 126 -3.06 -31.30 -2.80
C TYR A 126 -3.89 -30.07 -3.14
N VAL A 127 -3.86 -29.02 -2.30
CA VAL A 127 -4.60 -27.77 -2.55
C VAL A 127 -4.18 -27.13 -3.86
N SER A 128 -2.86 -27.05 -4.12
CA SER A 128 -2.34 -26.48 -5.36
C SER A 128 -2.78 -27.28 -6.59
N LYS A 129 -2.75 -28.62 -6.51
CA LYS A 129 -3.20 -29.51 -7.58
C LYS A 129 -4.70 -29.39 -7.82
N ALA A 130 -5.51 -29.35 -6.76
CA ALA A 130 -6.95 -29.20 -6.83
C ALA A 130 -7.33 -27.86 -7.50
N ARG A 131 -6.72 -26.75 -7.08
CA ARG A 131 -6.95 -25.44 -7.71
C ARG A 131 -6.56 -25.43 -9.19
N LYS A 132 -5.38 -25.96 -9.54
CA LYS A 132 -4.95 -26.04 -10.95
C LYS A 132 -5.89 -26.91 -11.80
N ASN A 133 -6.33 -28.03 -11.26
CA ASN A 133 -7.30 -28.90 -11.93
C ASN A 133 -8.65 -28.21 -12.13
N ALA A 134 -9.14 -27.52 -11.11
CA ALA A 134 -10.36 -26.73 -11.15
C ALA A 134 -10.31 -25.68 -12.27
N LEU A 135 -9.24 -24.87 -12.32
CA LEU A 135 -9.03 -23.87 -13.37
C LEU A 135 -8.91 -24.48 -14.77
N ARG A 136 -8.23 -25.63 -14.89
CA ARG A 136 -8.13 -26.36 -16.15
C ARG A 136 -9.50 -26.82 -16.65
N LYS A 137 -10.36 -27.34 -15.76
CA LYS A 137 -11.74 -27.71 -16.10
C LYS A 137 -12.51 -26.49 -16.59
N LEU A 138 -12.51 -25.40 -15.82
CA LEU A 138 -13.19 -24.15 -16.19
C LEU A 138 -12.74 -23.63 -17.57
N ARG A 139 -11.42 -23.67 -17.84
CA ARG A 139 -10.87 -23.28 -19.14
C ARG A 139 -11.38 -24.17 -20.28
N LEU A 140 -11.42 -25.49 -20.09
CA LEU A 140 -11.97 -26.40 -21.09
C LEU A 140 -13.45 -26.08 -21.38
N TYR A 141 -14.27 -25.77 -20.37
CA TYR A 141 -15.67 -25.38 -20.59
C TYR A 141 -15.82 -24.07 -21.36
N LEU A 142 -14.89 -23.13 -21.21
CA LEU A 142 -14.88 -21.90 -22.01
C LEU A 142 -14.49 -22.17 -23.47
N GLU A 143 -13.56 -23.09 -23.70
CA GLU A 143 -13.02 -23.43 -25.04
C GLU A 143 -13.92 -24.44 -25.80
N GLN A 144 -14.60 -25.37 -25.13
CA GLN A 144 -15.36 -26.49 -25.75
C GLN A 144 -16.79 -26.15 -26.20
N LYS A 145 -17.13 -24.87 -26.39
CA LYS A 145 -18.47 -24.48 -26.86
C LYS A 145 -18.40 -23.41 -27.96
N GLN A 146 -17.61 -23.72 -29.00
CA GLN A 146 -17.71 -23.15 -30.34
C GLN A 146 -18.42 -24.13 -31.26
#